data_AF-A0A7R9LPP9-F1
#
_entry.id   AF-A0A7R9LPP9-F1
#
_cell.length_a   1.000
_cell.length_b   1.000
_cell.length_c   1.000
_cell.angle_alpha   90.00
_cell.angle_beta   90.00
_cell.angle_gamma   90.00
#
_symmetry.space_group_name_H-M   'P 1'
#
loop_
_entity.id
_entity.type
_entity.pdbx_description
1 polymer ?
#
loop_
_entity_poly.entity_id
_entity_poly.type
_entity_poly.pdbx_seq_one_letter_code
_entity_poly.pdbx_strand_id
1 'polypeptide(L)'
;MSFGYHRAEVLGAVTSILMIWILTGVLVYLAIERVRTNDFEIDSNTMLIVSGVGVVMNIVMGITLSDVFCCRKRPQHADDRSQHSGLSHGHSHASHGHSHVNMNVRAALIHVIGDLIQSVGVLIAALIIHLRPDYKIADPICTFIFSVLVMFTTYGIMRDAVYVLMEGFPRHMDYTAVKKDLMDIDGVHSVHSLHIWSLTMSRQTLSVHLA
;
A
#
# COMPACT_ATOMS: atom_id res chain seq x y z
N MET A 1 -11.90 27.16 -3.11
CA MET A 1 -10.65 26.65 -2.51
C MET A 1 -9.59 26.62 -3.62
N SER A 2 -8.52 27.39 -3.50
CA SER A 2 -7.54 27.67 -4.58
C SER A 2 -6.73 26.45 -5.08
N PHE A 3 -6.71 25.33 -4.35
CA PHE A 3 -6.00 24.09 -4.73
C PHE A 3 -6.92 22.86 -4.94
N GLY A 4 -8.24 23.05 -5.01
CA GLY A 4 -9.23 21.97 -5.20
C GLY A 4 -9.43 21.05 -3.98
N TYR A 5 -10.19 19.97 -4.16
CA TYR A 5 -10.53 18.97 -3.11
C TYR A 5 -9.48 17.88 -2.91
N HIS A 6 -8.27 18.03 -3.47
CA HIS A 6 -7.24 17.00 -3.43
C HIS A 6 -6.75 16.66 -2.02
N ARG A 7 -6.78 17.61 -1.08
CA ARG A 7 -6.47 17.35 0.34
C ARG A 7 -7.55 16.52 1.05
N ALA A 8 -8.79 16.53 0.53
CA ALA A 8 -9.89 15.75 1.09
C ALA A 8 -9.70 14.24 0.85
N GLU A 9 -9.00 13.85 -0.22
CA GLU A 9 -8.63 12.45 -0.48
C GLU A 9 -7.76 11.88 0.64
N VAL A 10 -6.72 12.63 1.03
CA VAL A 10 -5.79 12.21 2.09
C VAL A 10 -6.48 12.22 3.46
N LEU A 11 -7.32 13.22 3.74
CA LEU A 11 -8.13 13.25 4.96
C LEU A 11 -9.08 12.05 5.05
N GLY A 12 -9.74 11.70 3.94
CA GLY A 12 -10.58 10.51 3.85
C GLY A 12 -9.82 9.23 4.17
N ALA A 13 -8.62 9.07 3.60
CA ALA A 13 -7.76 7.92 3.89
C ALA A 13 -7.37 7.83 5.38
N VAL A 14 -6.99 8.95 6.01
CA VAL A 14 -6.68 8.98 7.45
C VAL A 14 -7.90 8.60 8.30
N THR A 15 -9.07 9.15 7.98
CA THR A 15 -10.32 8.82 8.69
C THR A 15 -10.66 7.34 8.56
N SER A 16 -10.52 6.75 7.36
CA SER A 16 -10.74 5.31 7.16
C SER A 16 -9.80 4.46 8.01
N ILE A 17 -8.51 4.82 8.10
CA ILE A 17 -7.54 4.09 8.92
C ILE A 17 -7.89 4.19 10.41
N LEU A 18 -8.32 5.37 10.88
CA LEU A 18 -8.78 5.53 12.28
C LEU A 18 -9.98 4.63 12.59
N MET A 19 -10.94 4.52 11.66
CA MET A 19 -12.08 3.62 11.82
C MET A 19 -11.63 2.15 11.88
N ILE A 20 -10.66 1.74 11.05
CA ILE A 20 -10.08 0.39 11.11
C ILE A 20 -9.43 0.13 12.49
N TRP A 21 -8.71 1.10 13.05
CA TRP A 21 -8.10 0.95 14.38
C TRP A 21 -9.14 0.83 15.49
N ILE A 22 -10.22 1.61 15.42
CA ILE A 22 -11.34 1.51 16.38
C ILE A 22 -11.97 0.11 16.29
N LEU A 23 -12.30 -0.35 15.07
CA LEU A 23 -12.87 -1.68 14.85
C LEU A 23 -11.94 -2.79 15.35
N THR A 24 -10.64 -2.67 15.07
CA THR A 24 -9.63 -3.63 15.54
C THR A 24 -9.58 -3.67 17.07
N GLY A 25 -9.62 -2.50 17.72
CA GLY A 25 -9.68 -2.41 19.18
C GLY A 25 -10.94 -3.08 19.77
N VAL A 26 -12.09 -2.90 19.13
CA VAL A 26 -13.34 -3.57 19.52
C VAL A 26 -13.22 -5.08 19.36
N LEU A 27 -12.68 -5.58 18.23
CA LEU A 27 -12.48 -7.02 18.01
C LEU A 27 -11.53 -7.64 19.05
N VAL A 28 -10.45 -6.95 19.39
CA VAL A 28 -9.52 -7.39 20.44
C VAL A 28 -10.21 -7.43 21.80
N TYR A 29 -11.00 -6.40 22.12
CA TYR A 29 -11.78 -6.38 23.36
C TYR A 29 -12.75 -7.58 23.44
N LEU A 30 -13.50 -7.83 22.37
CA LEU A 30 -14.39 -9.00 22.27
C LEU A 30 -13.63 -10.32 22.37
N ALA A 31 -12.43 -10.41 21.78
CA ALA A 31 -11.58 -11.60 21.90
C ALA A 31 -11.09 -11.84 23.33
N ILE A 32 -10.74 -10.78 24.07
CA ILE A 32 -10.37 -10.87 25.50
C ILE A 32 -11.57 -11.34 26.33
N GLU A 33 -12.75 -10.78 26.08
CA GLU A 33 -13.99 -11.19 26.73
C GLU A 33 -14.31 -12.67 26.45
N ARG A 34 -14.11 -13.11 25.19
CA ARG A 34 -14.24 -14.51 24.80
C ARG A 34 -13.33 -15.43 25.62
N VAL A 35 -12.06 -15.07 25.80
CA VAL A 35 -11.12 -15.89 26.58
C VAL A 35 -11.51 -15.98 28.06
N ARG A 36 -12.14 -14.95 28.63
CA ARG A 36 -12.53 -14.95 30.06
C ARG A 36 -13.81 -15.72 30.33
N THR A 37 -14.85 -15.54 29.52
CA THR A 37 -16.20 -16.05 29.84
C THR A 37 -16.39 -17.53 29.48
N ASN A 38 -15.55 -18.12 28.62
CA ASN A 38 -15.49 -19.55 28.24
C ASN A 38 -16.81 -20.24 27.77
N ASP A 39 -17.95 -19.54 27.75
CA ASP A 39 -19.25 -20.11 27.38
C ASP A 39 -19.74 -19.50 26.07
N PHE A 40 -19.49 -20.19 24.96
CA PHE A 40 -19.98 -19.80 23.64
C PHE A 40 -20.34 -21.03 22.81
N GLU A 41 -21.57 -21.04 22.29
CA GLU A 41 -21.96 -21.87 21.16
C GLU A 41 -21.64 -21.09 19.88
N ILE A 42 -20.54 -21.47 19.22
CA ILE A 42 -20.17 -20.92 17.92
C ILE A 42 -20.82 -21.81 16.87
N ASP A 43 -21.70 -21.25 16.04
CA ASP A 43 -22.16 -21.95 14.84
C ASP A 43 -21.01 -22.06 13.83
N SER A 44 -20.32 -23.19 13.90
CA SER A 44 -19.16 -23.51 13.06
C SER A 44 -19.50 -23.45 11.57
N ASN A 45 -20.74 -23.79 11.18
CA ASN A 45 -21.16 -23.76 9.78
C ASN A 45 -21.18 -22.32 9.22
N THR A 46 -21.76 -21.37 9.96
CA THR A 46 -21.75 -19.96 9.55
C THR A 46 -20.33 -19.40 9.48
N MET A 47 -19.45 -19.75 10.43
CA MET A 47 -18.05 -19.31 10.43
C MET A 47 -17.26 -19.86 9.21
N LEU A 48 -17.51 -21.11 8.83
CA LEU A 48 -16.86 -21.76 7.68
C LEU A 48 -17.32 -21.13 6.36
N ILE A 49 -18.61 -20.82 6.22
CA ILE A 49 -19.14 -20.15 5.03
C ILE A 49 -18.55 -18.74 4.89
N VAL A 50 -18.57 -17.93 5.97
CA VAL A 50 -18.07 -16.55 5.94
C VAL A 50 -16.58 -16.50 5.62
N SER A 51 -15.78 -17.37 6.24
CA SER A 51 -14.34 -17.45 5.97
C SER A 51 -14.04 -17.96 4.56
N GLY A 52 -14.80 -18.95 4.06
CA GLY A 52 -14.68 -19.46 2.69
C GLY A 52 -14.96 -18.38 1.64
N VAL A 53 -16.03 -17.61 1.80
CA VAL A 53 -16.34 -16.47 0.92
C VAL A 53 -15.23 -15.43 0.95
N GLY A 54 -14.68 -15.13 2.13
CA GLY A 54 -13.57 -14.19 2.30
C GLY A 54 -12.32 -14.62 1.52
N VAL A 55 -11.93 -15.90 1.61
CA VAL A 55 -10.80 -16.45 0.85
C VAL A 55 -11.04 -16.34 -0.66
N VAL A 56 -12.24 -16.68 -1.13
CA VAL A 56 -12.59 -16.56 -2.56
C VAL A 56 -12.48 -15.12 -3.04
N MET A 57 -13.01 -14.17 -2.29
CA MET A 57 -12.93 -12.74 -2.65
C MET A 57 -11.48 -12.24 -2.70
N ASN A 58 -10.65 -12.63 -1.74
CA ASN A 58 -9.24 -12.25 -1.71
C ASN A 58 -8.44 -12.89 -2.87
N ILE A 59 -8.79 -14.11 -3.27
CA ILE A 59 -8.23 -14.74 -4.48
C ILE A 59 -8.61 -13.96 -5.73
N VAL A 60 -9.89 -13.57 -5.88
CA VAL A 60 -10.35 -12.77 -7.04
C VAL A 60 -9.63 -11.41 -7.07
N MET A 61 -9.46 -10.75 -5.92
CA MET A 61 -8.69 -9.51 -5.81
C MET A 61 -7.21 -9.71 -6.20
N GLY A 62 -6.61 -10.83 -5.80
CA GLY A 62 -5.26 -11.21 -6.22
C GLY A 62 -5.15 -11.44 -7.73
N ILE A 63 -6.09 -12.16 -8.33
CA ILE A 63 -6.11 -12.45 -9.77
C ILE A 63 -6.27 -11.17 -10.58
N THR A 64 -7.23 -10.30 -10.23
CA THR A 64 -7.42 -9.01 -10.91
C THR A 64 -6.17 -8.14 -10.88
N LEU A 65 -5.43 -8.12 -9.76
CA LEU A 65 -4.15 -7.42 -9.67
C LEU A 65 -3.06 -8.07 -10.54
N SER A 66 -3.08 -9.40 -10.67
CA SER A 66 -2.18 -10.15 -11.54
C SER A 66 -2.50 -10.00 -13.03
N ASP A 67 -3.76 -9.81 -13.40
CA ASP A 67 -4.18 -9.53 -14.77
C ASP A 67 -3.69 -8.15 -15.23
N VAL A 68 -3.71 -7.16 -14.33
CA VAL A 68 -3.06 -5.86 -14.54
C VAL A 68 -1.55 -6.01 -14.75
N PHE A 69 -0.92 -6.97 -14.06
CA PHE A 69 0.52 -7.28 -14.21
C PHE A 69 0.82 -7.99 -15.54
N CYS A 70 0.00 -8.97 -15.95
CA CYS A 70 0.15 -9.72 -17.20
C CYS A 70 -0.11 -8.85 -18.44
N CYS A 71 -1.10 -7.95 -18.40
CA CYS A 71 -1.36 -7.06 -19.54
C CYS A 71 -0.24 -6.02 -19.76
N ARG A 72 0.53 -5.67 -18.73
CA ARG A 72 1.71 -4.79 -18.87
C ARG A 72 2.97 -5.52 -19.31
N LYS A 73 2.95 -6.87 -19.27
CA LYS A 73 3.99 -7.76 -19.77
C LYS A 73 3.69 -8.30 -21.18
N ARG A 74 2.98 -7.57 -22.05
CA ARG A 74 3.11 -7.87 -23.50
C ARG A 74 4.50 -7.43 -23.95
N PRO A 75 5.38 -8.34 -24.43
CA PRO A 75 6.54 -7.93 -25.18
C PRO A 75 6.01 -7.30 -26.47
N GLN A 76 6.33 -6.03 -26.73
CA GLN A 76 6.32 -5.52 -28.09
C GLN A 76 7.45 -6.25 -28.83
N HIS A 77 7.14 -7.44 -29.36
CA HIS A 77 7.82 -7.97 -30.52
C HIS A 77 6.99 -7.54 -31.73
N ALA A 78 7.48 -6.52 -32.43
CA ALA A 78 7.09 -6.16 -33.78
C ALA A 78 8.28 -5.45 -34.46
N ASP A 79 9.07 -6.26 -35.16
CA ASP A 79 9.74 -6.05 -36.46
C ASP A 79 10.50 -4.77 -36.85
N ASP A 80 11.74 -5.06 -37.28
CA ASP A 80 12.47 -4.66 -38.49
C ASP A 80 13.01 -3.23 -38.75
N ARG A 81 14.35 -3.23 -38.95
CA ARG A 81 15.23 -2.40 -39.81
C ARG A 81 15.46 -0.91 -39.49
N SER A 82 16.72 -0.60 -39.14
CA SER A 82 17.62 0.19 -40.01
C SER A 82 19.06 0.21 -39.46
N GLN A 83 20.02 0.00 -40.37
CA GLN A 83 21.45 0.07 -40.12
C GLN A 83 21.87 1.53 -39.98
N HIS A 84 22.59 1.90 -38.92
CA HIS A 84 23.51 3.03 -38.95
C HIS A 84 24.76 2.72 -38.11
N SER A 85 25.89 2.78 -38.82
CA SER A 85 27.27 2.73 -38.34
C SER A 85 27.63 3.97 -37.52
N GLY A 86 28.21 3.78 -36.33
CA GLY A 86 28.80 4.84 -35.53
C GLY A 86 29.61 4.27 -34.37
N LEU A 87 30.93 4.36 -34.48
CA LEU A 87 31.92 3.86 -33.54
C LEU A 87 32.11 4.87 -32.38
N SER A 88 31.80 4.47 -31.15
CA SER A 88 32.36 5.11 -29.94
C SER A 88 32.19 4.25 -28.68
N HIS A 89 33.32 4.02 -28.00
CA HIS A 89 33.44 3.37 -26.71
C HIS A 89 32.76 4.17 -25.60
N GLY A 90 31.97 3.49 -24.75
CA GLY A 90 31.40 4.05 -23.52
C GLY A 90 30.94 2.94 -22.58
N HIS A 91 31.36 3.03 -21.32
CA HIS A 91 31.34 1.99 -20.30
C HIS A 91 29.96 1.37 -20.02
N SER A 92 29.94 0.04 -19.94
CA SER A 92 28.80 -0.77 -19.49
C SER A 92 28.59 -0.62 -17.98
N HIS A 93 27.85 0.41 -17.58
CA HIS A 93 27.13 0.36 -16.32
C HIS A 93 25.83 -0.40 -16.59
N ALA A 94 25.79 -1.64 -16.12
CA ALA A 94 24.56 -2.37 -15.92
C ALA A 94 23.72 -1.60 -14.89
N SER A 95 22.98 -0.61 -15.37
CA SER A 95 21.91 0.00 -14.60
C SER A 95 20.91 -1.10 -14.35
N HIS A 96 20.88 -1.57 -13.11
CA HIS A 96 19.75 -2.32 -12.60
C HIS A 96 18.51 -1.48 -12.89
N GLY A 97 17.82 -1.83 -13.98
CA GLY A 97 16.49 -1.33 -14.28
C GLY A 97 15.60 -1.79 -13.14
N HIS A 98 15.53 -0.98 -12.10
CA HIS A 98 14.37 -0.93 -11.23
C HIS A 98 13.24 -0.53 -12.14
N SER A 99 12.63 -1.54 -12.78
CA SER A 99 11.32 -1.43 -13.38
C SER A 99 10.49 -0.64 -12.38
N HIS A 100 10.00 0.52 -12.79
CA HIS A 100 9.00 1.29 -12.06
C HIS A 100 7.73 0.43 -12.02
N VAL A 101 7.76 -0.68 -11.29
CA VAL A 101 6.56 -1.34 -10.80
C VAL A 101 5.99 -0.28 -9.88
N ASN A 102 4.91 0.36 -10.36
CA ASN A 102 4.24 1.47 -9.70
C ASN A 102 4.23 1.22 -8.20
N MET A 103 4.78 2.14 -7.41
CA MET A 103 4.88 1.97 -5.96
C MET A 103 3.50 1.66 -5.35
N ASN A 104 2.44 2.22 -5.92
CA ASN A 104 1.06 1.90 -5.61
C ASN A 104 0.69 0.42 -5.87
N VAL A 105 1.15 -0.18 -6.96
CA VAL A 105 0.87 -1.59 -7.27
C VAL A 105 1.65 -2.52 -6.33
N ARG A 106 2.89 -2.19 -6.01
CA ARG A 106 3.66 -2.94 -4.99
C ARG A 106 2.99 -2.84 -3.62
N ALA A 107 2.53 -1.66 -3.23
CA ALA A 107 1.79 -1.45 -1.99
C ALA A 107 0.47 -2.24 -1.99
N ALA A 108 -0.29 -2.20 -3.08
CA ALA A 108 -1.52 -2.96 -3.24
C ALA A 108 -1.27 -4.49 -3.20
N LEU A 109 -0.19 -4.98 -3.81
CA LEU A 109 0.17 -6.40 -3.75
C LEU A 109 0.48 -6.84 -2.31
N ILE A 110 1.28 -6.08 -1.58
CA ILE A 110 1.63 -6.39 -0.18
C ILE A 110 0.35 -6.39 0.68
N HIS A 111 -0.58 -5.47 0.42
CA HIS A 111 -1.87 -5.41 1.10
C HIS A 111 -2.73 -6.66 0.83
N VAL A 112 -2.93 -7.00 -0.45
CA VAL A 112 -3.73 -8.18 -0.85
C VAL A 112 -3.14 -9.48 -0.31
N ILE A 113 -1.81 -9.60 -0.26
CA ILE A 113 -1.14 -10.75 0.37
C ILE A 113 -1.48 -10.82 1.86
N GLY A 114 -1.51 -9.68 2.56
CA GLY A 114 -1.93 -9.60 3.96
C GLY A 114 -3.35 -10.08 4.16
N ASP A 115 -4.29 -9.60 3.35
CA ASP A 115 -5.71 -10.00 3.41
C ASP A 115 -5.88 -11.50 3.12
N LEU A 116 -5.13 -12.04 2.15
CA LEU A 116 -5.16 -13.46 1.82
C LEU A 116 -4.69 -14.30 3.02
N ILE A 117 -3.53 -13.97 3.60
CA ILE A 117 -2.99 -14.67 4.78
C ILE A 117 -4.00 -14.66 5.93
N GLN A 118 -4.63 -13.51 6.18
CA GLN A 118 -5.65 -13.38 7.21
C GLN A 118 -6.88 -14.25 6.92
N SER A 119 -7.44 -14.18 5.71
CA SER A 119 -8.64 -14.95 5.36
C SER A 119 -8.40 -16.46 5.44
N VAL A 120 -7.21 -16.92 5.04
CA VAL A 120 -6.78 -18.32 5.20
C VAL A 120 -6.61 -18.67 6.67
N GLY A 121 -6.04 -17.77 7.49
CA GLY A 121 -5.92 -17.97 8.94
C GLY A 121 -7.28 -18.18 9.62
N VAL A 122 -8.28 -17.36 9.29
CA VAL A 122 -9.65 -17.51 9.82
C VAL A 122 -10.29 -18.80 9.33
N LEU A 123 -10.08 -19.18 8.07
CA LEU A 123 -10.58 -20.46 7.52
C LEU A 123 -9.97 -21.66 8.26
N ILE A 124 -8.67 -21.62 8.56
CA ILE A 124 -8.00 -22.67 9.34
C ILE A 124 -8.57 -22.72 10.76
N ALA A 125 -8.76 -21.57 11.41
CA ALA A 125 -9.37 -21.51 12.74
C ALA A 125 -10.80 -22.10 12.74
N ALA A 126 -11.62 -21.75 11.74
CA ALA A 126 -12.97 -22.28 11.55
C ALA A 126 -12.95 -23.80 11.34
N LEU A 127 -12.01 -24.32 10.54
CA LEU A 127 -11.86 -25.76 10.29
C LEU A 127 -11.43 -26.53 11.54
N ILE A 128 -10.51 -25.98 12.34
CA ILE A 128 -10.10 -26.57 13.62
C ILE A 128 -11.29 -26.67 14.57
N ILE A 129 -12.09 -25.61 14.68
CA ILE A 129 -13.29 -25.59 15.52
C ILE A 129 -14.34 -26.60 15.01
N HIS A 130 -14.46 -26.78 13.69
CA HIS A 130 -15.38 -27.75 13.09
C HIS A 130 -15.00 -29.20 13.39
N LEU A 131 -13.71 -29.54 13.29
CA LEU A 131 -13.22 -30.91 13.50
C LEU A 131 -13.04 -31.26 14.98
N ARG A 132 -12.78 -30.27 15.84
CA ARG A 132 -12.59 -30.43 17.29
C ARG A 132 -13.25 -29.26 18.04
N PRO A 133 -14.51 -29.40 18.49
CA PRO A 133 -15.24 -28.37 19.21
C PRO A 133 -14.57 -27.93 20.53
N ASP A 134 -13.64 -28.74 21.06
CA ASP A 134 -12.91 -28.49 22.30
C ASP A 134 -11.84 -27.37 22.17
N TYR A 135 -11.45 -27.00 20.94
CA TYR A 135 -10.43 -25.97 20.66
C TYR A 135 -11.01 -24.58 20.36
N LYS A 136 -12.05 -24.15 21.10
CA LYS A 136 -12.70 -22.84 20.92
C LYS A 136 -11.76 -21.63 21.10
N ILE A 137 -10.61 -21.83 21.75
CA ILE A 137 -9.58 -20.81 22.00
C ILE A 137 -8.85 -20.41 20.70
N ALA A 138 -8.95 -21.20 19.62
CA ALA A 138 -8.33 -20.90 18.34
C ALA A 138 -8.81 -19.57 17.73
N ASP A 139 -10.09 -19.22 17.91
CA ASP A 139 -10.68 -17.99 17.35
C ASP A 139 -10.11 -16.70 18.00
N PRO A 140 -10.05 -16.57 19.34
CA PRO A 140 -9.36 -15.44 19.97
C PRO A 140 -7.89 -15.31 19.59
N ILE A 141 -7.15 -16.42 19.54
CA ILE A 141 -5.72 -16.42 19.14
C ILE A 141 -5.58 -15.87 17.71
N CYS A 142 -6.41 -16.34 16.79
CA CYS A 142 -6.43 -15.84 15.41
C CYS A 142 -6.72 -14.34 15.36
N THR A 143 -7.68 -13.86 16.16
CA THR A 143 -8.05 -12.44 16.24
C THR A 143 -6.89 -11.57 16.77
N PHE A 144 -6.15 -12.03 17.77
CA PHE A 144 -4.98 -11.31 18.27
C PHE A 144 -3.86 -11.21 17.24
N ILE A 145 -3.53 -12.32 16.58
CA ILE A 145 -2.50 -12.34 15.52
C ILE A 145 -2.90 -11.37 14.41
N PHE A 146 -4.17 -11.43 13.99
CA PHE A 146 -4.69 -10.54 12.95
C PHE A 146 -4.62 -9.06 13.36
N SER A 147 -5.04 -8.72 14.58
CA SER A 147 -4.95 -7.34 15.08
C SER A 147 -3.53 -6.77 15.00
N VAL A 148 -2.52 -7.59 15.32
CA VAL A 148 -1.11 -7.17 15.24
C VAL A 148 -0.69 -6.92 13.79
N LEU A 149 -1.10 -7.81 12.87
CA LEU A 149 -0.83 -7.67 11.44
C LEU A 149 -1.47 -6.41 10.83
N VAL A 150 -2.74 -6.11 11.17
CA VAL A 150 -3.41 -4.88 10.73
C VAL A 150 -2.69 -3.66 11.25
N MET A 151 -2.36 -3.65 12.54
CA MET A 151 -1.70 -2.51 13.15
C MET A 151 -0.36 -2.23 12.46
N PHE A 152 0.44 -3.27 12.20
CA PHE A 152 1.72 -3.13 11.52
C PHE A 152 1.59 -2.58 10.09
N THR A 153 0.68 -3.15 9.30
CA THR A 153 0.48 -2.76 7.89
C THR A 153 -0.11 -1.37 7.75
N THR A 154 -1.11 -1.03 8.55
CA THR A 154 -1.80 0.28 8.51
C THR A 154 -0.96 1.40 9.10
N TYR A 155 -0.07 1.13 10.07
CA TYR A 155 0.81 2.15 10.64
C TYR A 155 1.74 2.79 9.61
N GLY A 156 2.24 2.02 8.64
CA GLY A 156 3.02 2.55 7.53
C GLY A 156 2.22 3.53 6.68
N ILE A 157 0.99 3.13 6.30
CA ILE A 157 0.09 3.94 5.47
C ILE A 157 -0.33 5.22 6.20
N MET A 158 -0.66 5.10 7.50
CA MET A 158 -1.01 6.25 8.34
C MET A 158 0.12 7.27 8.38
N ARG A 159 1.37 6.81 8.59
CA ARG A 159 2.53 7.71 8.63
C ARG A 159 2.71 8.46 7.32
N ASP A 160 2.57 7.78 6.19
CA ASP A 160 2.72 8.40 4.88
C ASP A 160 1.58 9.39 4.59
N ALA A 161 0.35 9.09 5.00
CA ALA A 161 -0.79 10.00 4.89
C ALA A 161 -0.61 11.26 5.76
N VAL A 162 -0.15 11.10 7.01
CA VAL A 162 0.19 12.22 7.90
C VAL A 162 1.34 13.04 7.33
N TYR A 163 2.37 12.41 6.76
CA TYR A 163 3.50 13.11 6.14
C TYR A 163 3.05 14.01 4.98
N VAL A 164 2.11 13.55 4.15
CA VAL A 164 1.50 14.38 3.09
C VAL A 164 0.65 15.50 3.68
N LEU A 165 -0.14 15.24 4.73
CA LEU A 165 -0.92 16.29 5.41
C LEU A 165 -0.05 17.39 6.01
N MET A 166 1.13 17.03 6.51
CA MET A 166 2.14 17.95 7.04
C MET A 166 2.90 18.73 5.95
N GLU A 167 2.48 18.67 4.68
CA GLU A 167 3.17 19.30 3.55
C GLU A 167 4.63 18.84 3.43
N GLY A 168 4.88 17.57 3.77
CA GLY A 168 6.21 16.98 3.74
C GLY A 168 6.87 17.02 2.36
N PHE A 169 8.19 17.19 2.37
CA PHE A 169 9.02 17.23 1.17
C PHE A 169 9.00 15.86 0.44
N PRO A 170 8.80 15.82 -0.88
CA PRO A 170 8.71 14.55 -1.61
C PRO A 170 10.00 13.72 -1.47
N ARG A 171 9.89 12.54 -0.84
CA ARG A 171 11.04 11.66 -0.50
C ARG A 171 11.87 11.16 -1.69
N HIS A 172 11.38 11.29 -2.92
CA HIS A 172 12.03 10.82 -4.14
C HIS A 172 12.72 11.93 -4.93
N MET A 173 12.65 13.17 -4.47
CA MET A 173 13.25 14.34 -5.11
C MET A 173 14.46 14.77 -4.29
N ASP A 174 15.56 15.17 -4.94
CA ASP A 174 16.68 15.80 -4.25
C ASP A 174 16.53 17.32 -4.40
N TYR A 175 16.49 18.01 -3.25
CA TYR A 175 16.46 19.46 -3.19
C TYR A 175 17.60 20.09 -4.01
N THR A 176 18.79 19.49 -3.96
CA THR A 176 20.00 19.99 -4.60
C THR A 176 19.94 19.83 -6.12
N ALA A 177 19.41 18.71 -6.59
CA ALA A 177 19.20 18.47 -8.01
C ALA A 177 18.20 19.48 -8.59
N VAL A 178 17.04 19.67 -7.95
CA VAL A 178 16.04 20.65 -8.41
C VAL A 178 16.60 22.07 -8.43
N LYS A 179 17.36 22.46 -7.40
CA LYS A 179 17.99 23.77 -7.37
C LYS A 179 19.00 23.94 -8.51
N LYS A 180 19.80 22.91 -8.79
CA LYS A 180 20.78 22.92 -9.89
C LYS A 180 20.09 23.03 -11.25
N ASP A 181 19.03 22.26 -11.47
CA ASP A 181 18.25 22.29 -12.70
C ASP A 181 17.60 23.67 -12.92
N LEU A 182 17.13 24.33 -11.86
CA LEU A 182 16.61 25.70 -11.93
C LEU A 182 17.70 26.74 -12.22
N MET A 183 18.93 26.52 -11.78
CA MET A 183 20.09 27.41 -12.04
C MET A 183 20.66 27.24 -13.46
N ASP A 184 20.38 26.12 -14.13
CA ASP A 184 20.84 25.86 -15.51
C ASP A 184 19.98 26.58 -16.56
N ILE A 185 18.83 27.13 -16.16
CA ILE A 185 17.94 27.89 -17.04
C ILE A 185 18.57 29.25 -17.35
N ASP A 186 18.70 29.55 -18.65
CA ASP A 186 19.26 30.81 -19.12
C ASP A 186 18.46 32.02 -18.61
N GLY A 187 19.15 32.97 -17.97
CA GLY A 187 18.55 34.14 -17.31
C GLY A 187 18.26 33.99 -15.81
N VAL A 188 18.50 32.83 -15.18
CA VAL A 188 18.40 32.67 -13.72
C VAL A 188 19.75 32.96 -13.06
N HIS A 189 19.88 34.07 -12.33
CA HIS A 189 21.11 34.39 -11.60
C HIS A 189 21.14 33.77 -10.20
N SER A 190 19.97 33.57 -9.58
CA SER A 190 19.85 33.09 -8.21
C SER A 190 18.48 32.46 -7.92
N VAL A 191 18.50 31.40 -7.10
CA VAL A 191 17.30 30.67 -6.66
C VAL A 191 17.11 30.86 -5.16
N HIS A 192 16.01 31.49 -4.77
CA HIS A 192 15.68 31.80 -3.38
C HIS A 192 14.33 31.20 -2.97
N SER A 193 14.16 30.93 -1.67
CA SER A 193 12.90 30.48 -1.06
C SER A 193 12.24 29.30 -1.77
N LEU A 194 13.05 28.33 -2.23
CA LEU A 194 12.59 27.09 -2.86
C LEU A 194 11.82 26.24 -1.83
N HIS A 195 10.51 26.16 -1.98
CA HIS A 195 9.62 25.32 -1.18
C HIS A 195 8.99 24.26 -2.08
N ILE A 196 9.12 23.00 -1.69
CA ILE A 196 8.55 21.86 -2.41
C ILE A 196 7.75 21.04 -1.43
N TRP A 197 6.48 20.82 -1.74
CA TRP A 197 5.56 20.03 -0.91
C TRP A 197 4.71 19.11 -1.79
N SER A 198 4.20 18.04 -1.18
CA SER A 198 3.31 17.10 -1.85
C SER A 198 1.86 17.39 -1.49
N LEU A 199 0.99 17.63 -2.47
CA LEU A 199 -0.44 17.86 -2.23
C LEU A 199 -1.20 16.52 -2.14
N THR A 200 -0.75 15.52 -2.90
CA THR A 200 -1.21 14.11 -2.89
C THR A 200 -0.02 13.20 -3.24
N MET A 201 -0.19 11.89 -3.20
CA MET A 201 0.86 10.93 -3.61
C MET A 201 1.29 11.09 -5.08
N SER A 202 0.45 11.69 -5.94
CA SER A 202 0.69 11.83 -7.38
C SER A 202 0.91 13.27 -7.84
N ARG A 203 0.66 14.27 -6.99
CA ARG A 203 0.84 15.70 -7.34
C ARG A 203 1.78 16.39 -6.36
N GLN A 204 2.92 16.80 -6.90
CA GLN A 204 3.89 17.65 -6.21
C GLN A 204 3.70 19.11 -6.65
N THR A 205 3.96 20.02 -5.74
CA THR A 205 3.88 21.46 -5.97
C THR A 205 5.14 22.13 -5.45
N LEU A 206 5.60 23.12 -6.20
CA LEU A 206 6.84 23.86 -5.98
C LEU A 206 6.51 25.34 -6.04
N SER A 207 7.10 26.12 -5.13
CA SER A 207 7.16 27.58 -5.20
C SER A 207 8.59 28.04 -5.03
N VAL A 208 9.03 28.96 -5.87
CA VAL A 208 10.42 29.44 -5.90
C VAL A 208 10.48 30.88 -6.39
N HIS A 209 11.39 31.67 -5.83
CA HIS A 209 11.76 32.96 -6.38
C HIS A 209 13.05 32.82 -7.21
N LEU A 210 12.97 33.25 -8.47
CA LEU A 210 14.10 33.34 -9.39
C LEU A 210 14.43 34.82 -9.59
N ALA A 211 15.70 35.17 -9.47
CA ALA A 211 16.22 36.52 -9.68
C ALA A 211 17.50 36.47 -10.51
#